data_AF-A0A8T4WLT0-F1
#
_entry.id   AF-A0A8T4WLT0-F1
#
_cell.length_a   1.000
_cell.length_b   1.000
_cell.length_c   1.000
_cell.angle_alpha   90.00
_cell.angle_beta   90.00
_cell.angle_gamma   90.00
#
_symmetry.space_group_name_H-M   'P 1'
#
loop_
_entity.id
_entity.type
_entity.pdbx_description
1 polymer ?
#
loop_
_entity_poly.entity_id
_entity_poly.type
_entity_poly.pdbx_seq_one_letter_code
_entity_poly.pdbx_strand_id
1 'polypeptide(L)'
;MRGMKKLGIIICERYGDCAGGKCFRSLHDREGAFSIYKEELQVVGYATCGGCPGGNIEYATEEMKENGAEVIHLATGFLVGYPPCTWVDYFKDFIEEKFGLDVILGTHPIPSSYRNTHRALGTWEDPEWEERLKYVMTDVETRKRYG
;
A
#
# COMPACT_ATOMS: atom_id res chain seq x y z
N MET A 1 22.52 17.46 1.16
CA MET A 1 21.41 17.30 0.20
C MET A 1 20.45 16.29 0.81
N ARG A 2 19.14 16.58 0.91
CA ARG A 2 18.18 15.54 1.29
C ARG A 2 18.12 14.54 0.14
N GLY A 3 18.29 13.25 0.42
CA GLY A 3 18.13 12.20 -0.58
C GLY A 3 16.71 12.21 -1.14
N MET A 4 16.54 11.67 -2.35
CA MET A 4 15.23 11.41 -2.95
C MET A 4 15.02 9.90 -2.97
N LYS A 5 13.92 9.43 -2.37
CA LYS A 5 13.53 8.03 -2.31
C LYS A 5 12.54 7.74 -3.44
N LYS A 6 12.84 6.73 -4.25
CA LYS A 6 11.99 6.33 -5.39
C LYS A 6 11.05 5.18 -5.01
N LEU A 7 9.76 5.35 -5.27
CA LEU A 7 8.71 4.43 -4.84
C LEU A 7 7.90 3.92 -6.03
N GLY A 8 7.57 2.64 -6.04
CA GLY A 8 6.49 2.07 -6.84
C GLY A 8 5.21 1.91 -6.00
N ILE A 9 4.04 2.05 -6.62
CA ILE A 9 2.75 1.79 -5.96
C ILE A 9 1.99 0.75 -6.78
N ILE A 10 1.63 -0.35 -6.15
CA ILE A 10 0.72 -1.33 -6.73
C ILE A 10 -0.60 -1.27 -5.98
N ILE A 11 -1.72 -1.26 -6.70
CA ILE A 11 -3.07 -1.33 -6.14
C ILE A 11 -3.74 -2.67 -6.46
N CYS A 12 -4.69 -3.09 -5.64
CA CYS A 12 -5.51 -4.26 -5.97
C CYS A 12 -6.40 -3.95 -7.19
N GLU A 13 -6.47 -4.89 -8.14
CA GLU A 13 -7.31 -4.79 -9.34
C GLU A 13 -8.80 -4.58 -9.05
N ARG A 14 -9.28 -5.00 -7.87
CA ARG A 14 -10.64 -4.67 -7.40
C ARG A 14 -10.93 -3.16 -7.48
N TYR A 15 -9.89 -2.35 -7.35
CA TYR A 15 -9.94 -0.89 -7.43
C TYR A 15 -9.24 -0.38 -8.71
N GLY A 16 -9.25 -1.14 -9.80
CA GLY A 16 -8.56 -0.79 -11.06
C GLY A 16 -8.99 0.56 -11.65
N ASP A 17 -10.25 0.96 -11.44
CA ASP A 17 -10.77 2.27 -11.85
C ASP A 17 -10.37 3.42 -10.89
N CYS A 18 -9.60 3.14 -9.83
CA CYS A 18 -9.17 4.12 -8.86
C CYS A 18 -8.02 4.98 -9.41
N ALA A 19 -8.29 6.28 -9.55
CA ALA A 19 -7.29 7.29 -9.97
C ALA A 19 -6.16 7.55 -8.93
N GLY A 20 -6.14 6.84 -7.79
CA GLY A 20 -5.07 6.96 -6.80
C GLY A 20 -5.09 8.24 -5.95
N GLY A 21 -6.12 9.08 -6.05
CA GLY A 21 -6.14 10.40 -5.40
C GLY A 21 -5.85 10.40 -3.89
N LYS A 22 -6.36 9.40 -3.14
CA LYS A 22 -6.04 9.27 -1.70
C LYS A 22 -4.57 8.86 -1.47
N CYS A 23 -4.02 7.97 -2.31
CA CYS A 23 -2.62 7.57 -2.25
C CYS A 23 -1.70 8.78 -2.50
N PHE A 24 -1.94 9.54 -3.56
CA PHE A 24 -1.08 10.69 -3.91
C PHE A 24 -1.20 11.84 -2.92
N ARG A 25 -2.41 12.11 -2.40
CA ARG A 25 -2.57 13.07 -1.30
C ARG A 25 -1.79 12.64 -0.06
N SER A 26 -1.90 11.38 0.35
CA SER A 26 -1.15 10.85 1.50
C SER A 26 0.36 10.91 1.30
N LEU A 27 0.83 10.71 0.05
CA LEU A 27 2.23 10.86 -0.31
C LEU A 27 2.70 12.30 -0.16
N HIS A 28 1.91 13.27 -0.66
CA HIS A 28 2.19 14.69 -0.53
C HIS A 28 2.22 15.13 0.95
N ASP A 29 1.20 14.74 1.71
CA ASP A 29 1.01 15.16 3.10
C ASP A 29 1.89 14.38 4.10
N ARG A 30 2.64 13.37 3.62
CA ARG A 30 3.47 12.46 4.43
C ARG A 30 2.67 11.74 5.53
N GLU A 31 1.52 11.21 5.14
CA GLU A 31 0.60 10.52 6.04
C GLU A 31 0.50 9.02 5.73
N GLY A 32 -0.05 8.26 6.68
CA GLY A 32 -0.14 6.81 6.56
C GLY A 32 1.24 6.19 6.40
N ALA A 33 1.38 5.29 5.44
CA ALA A 33 2.63 4.59 5.19
C ALA A 33 3.76 5.51 4.71
N PHE A 34 3.45 6.69 4.18
CA PHE A 34 4.46 7.63 3.75
C PHE A 34 5.08 8.43 4.91
N SER A 35 4.54 8.34 6.12
CA SER A 35 5.07 9.03 7.31
C SER A 35 6.43 8.51 7.78
N ILE A 36 6.84 7.31 7.32
CA ILE A 36 8.12 6.70 7.70
C ILE A 36 9.32 7.36 7.01
N TYR A 37 9.08 8.09 5.90
CA TYR A 37 10.13 8.69 5.09
C TYR A 37 10.46 10.11 5.56
N LYS A 38 11.76 10.43 5.61
CA LYS A 38 12.27 11.78 5.90
C LYS A 38 12.74 12.50 4.64
N GLU A 39 12.88 11.75 3.55
CA GLU A 39 13.36 12.14 2.25
C GLU A 39 12.27 12.77 1.38
N GLU A 40 12.71 13.36 0.26
CA GLU A 40 11.79 13.66 -0.84
C GLU A 40 11.35 12.37 -1.51
N LEU A 41 10.07 12.26 -1.87
CA LEU A 41 9.51 11.05 -2.47
C LEU A 41 9.22 11.29 -3.94
N GLN A 42 9.61 10.32 -4.78
CA GLN A 42 9.27 10.28 -6.20
C GLN A 42 8.56 8.97 -6.50
N VAL A 43 7.36 9.04 -7.08
CA VAL A 43 6.70 7.85 -7.62
C VAL A 43 7.26 7.58 -9.01
N VAL A 44 7.75 6.36 -9.24
CA VAL A 44 8.31 5.90 -10.52
C VAL A 44 7.43 4.89 -11.23
N GLY A 45 6.34 4.46 -10.60
CA GLY A 45 5.30 3.66 -11.24
C GLY A 45 4.04 3.54 -10.37
N TYR A 46 2.90 3.41 -11.03
CA TYR A 46 1.60 3.16 -10.41
C TYR A 46 0.84 2.17 -11.28
N ALA A 47 0.52 0.99 -10.74
CA ALA A 47 -0.09 -0.09 -11.50
C ALA A 47 -1.08 -0.90 -10.64
N THR A 48 -1.91 -1.72 -11.28
CA THR A 48 -2.73 -2.72 -10.59
C THR A 48 -1.97 -4.04 -10.45
N CYS A 49 -2.43 -4.92 -9.55
CA CYS A 49 -1.90 -6.28 -9.43
C CYS A 49 -2.34 -7.22 -10.56
N GLY A 50 -3.23 -6.80 -11.47
CA GLY A 50 -3.67 -7.63 -12.60
C GLY A 50 -4.63 -8.77 -12.24
N GLY A 51 -5.48 -8.56 -11.23
CA GLY A 51 -6.49 -9.53 -10.78
C GLY A 51 -5.93 -10.57 -9.81
N CYS A 52 -6.78 -11.46 -9.29
CA CYS A 52 -6.33 -12.59 -8.47
C CYS A 52 -5.97 -13.76 -9.40
N PRO A 53 -4.77 -14.35 -9.33
CA PRO A 53 -3.82 -14.35 -8.20
C PRO A 53 -2.61 -13.40 -8.33
N GLY A 54 -2.73 -12.27 -9.02
CA GLY A 54 -1.68 -11.23 -9.10
C GLY A 54 -0.96 -11.18 -10.44
N GLY A 55 -1.69 -11.27 -11.56
CA GLY A 55 -1.11 -11.45 -12.89
C GLY A 55 -0.15 -10.36 -13.37
N ASN A 56 -0.17 -9.17 -12.75
CA ASN A 56 0.69 -8.05 -13.09
C ASN A 56 1.74 -7.73 -12.01
N ILE A 57 1.79 -8.48 -10.89
CA ILE A 57 2.75 -8.22 -9.80
C ILE A 57 4.19 -8.30 -10.30
N GLU A 58 4.51 -9.33 -11.08
CA GLU A 58 5.86 -9.55 -11.61
C GLU A 58 6.28 -8.44 -12.58
N TYR A 59 5.52 -8.25 -13.66
CA TYR A 59 5.85 -7.28 -14.71
C TYR A 59 5.88 -5.85 -14.20
N ALA A 60 4.89 -5.44 -13.41
CA ALA A 60 4.85 -4.09 -12.85
C ALA A 60 6.04 -3.84 -11.91
N THR A 61 6.43 -4.83 -11.11
CA THR A 61 7.56 -4.66 -10.19
C THR A 61 8.89 -4.61 -10.94
N GLU A 62 9.06 -5.43 -11.98
CA GLU A 62 10.23 -5.40 -12.85
C GLU A 62 10.39 -4.03 -13.52
N GLU A 63 9.34 -3.52 -14.15
CA GLU A 63 9.35 -2.19 -14.79
C GLU A 63 9.65 -1.07 -13.76
N MET A 64 9.03 -1.12 -12.57
CA MET A 64 9.30 -0.16 -11.51
C MET A 64 10.75 -0.23 -11.03
N LYS A 65 11.34 -1.42 -10.92
CA LYS A 65 12.75 -1.61 -10.58
C LYS A 65 13.67 -1.00 -11.64
N GLU A 66 13.39 -1.22 -12.91
CA GLU A 66 14.14 -0.62 -14.02
C GLU A 66 14.04 0.91 -14.02
N ASN A 67 12.90 1.46 -13.61
CA ASN A 67 12.72 2.90 -13.38
C ASN A 67 13.43 3.43 -12.10
N GLY A 68 14.04 2.53 -11.34
CA GLY A 68 14.85 2.81 -10.16
C GLY A 68 14.06 2.86 -8.86
N ALA A 69 12.93 2.16 -8.76
CA ALA A 69 12.23 2.00 -7.49
C ALA A 69 13.14 1.35 -6.46
N GLU A 70 13.09 1.87 -5.23
CA GLU A 70 13.79 1.30 -4.07
C GLU A 70 12.80 0.57 -3.15
N VAL A 71 11.53 0.99 -3.16
CA VAL A 71 10.46 0.42 -2.34
C VAL A 71 9.20 0.25 -3.19
N ILE A 72 8.48 -0.84 -3.00
CA ILE A 72 7.13 -1.03 -3.51
C ILE A 72 6.12 -0.89 -2.38
N HIS A 73 5.12 -0.03 -2.57
CA HIS A 73 3.95 0.02 -1.71
C HIS A 73 2.83 -0.86 -2.29
N LEU A 74 2.42 -1.87 -1.53
CA LEU A 74 1.15 -2.57 -1.78
C LEU A 74 0.03 -1.77 -1.12
N ALA A 75 -0.73 -1.02 -1.92
CA ALA A 75 -1.62 0.03 -1.42
C ALA A 75 -2.68 -0.42 -0.42
N THR A 76 -3.23 0.53 0.34
CA THR A 76 -4.22 0.28 1.41
C THR A 76 -5.42 -0.55 0.94
N GLY A 77 -5.79 -0.48 -0.35
CA GLY A 77 -6.83 -1.33 -0.95
C GLY A 77 -6.62 -2.84 -0.77
N PHE A 78 -5.38 -3.33 -0.66
CA PHE A 78 -5.12 -4.74 -0.35
C PHE A 78 -5.59 -5.12 1.07
N LEU A 79 -5.57 -4.18 2.01
CA LEU A 79 -5.81 -4.41 3.43
C LEU A 79 -7.28 -4.20 3.85
N VAL A 80 -8.03 -3.39 3.08
CA VAL A 80 -9.38 -2.93 3.44
C VAL A 80 -10.50 -3.45 2.53
N GLY A 81 -10.19 -4.42 1.68
CA GLY A 81 -11.20 -5.13 0.91
C GLY A 81 -12.12 -5.96 1.81
N TYR A 82 -13.30 -6.35 1.33
CA TYR A 82 -14.20 -7.29 2.02
C TYR A 82 -14.36 -8.60 1.22
N PRO A 83 -13.54 -9.65 1.45
CA PRO A 83 -12.43 -9.71 2.41
C PRO A 83 -11.16 -9.01 1.90
N PRO A 84 -10.17 -8.77 2.78
CA PRO A 84 -8.85 -8.29 2.39
C PRO A 84 -8.15 -9.27 1.45
N CYS A 85 -7.09 -8.82 0.78
CA CYS A 85 -6.35 -9.66 -0.14
C CYS A 85 -5.63 -10.78 0.61
N THR A 86 -5.92 -12.03 0.24
CA THR A 86 -5.29 -13.23 0.82
C THR A 86 -3.86 -13.46 0.32
N TRP A 87 -3.43 -12.74 -0.71
CA TRP A 87 -2.12 -12.90 -1.35
C TRP A 87 -1.11 -11.82 -0.95
N VAL A 88 -1.49 -10.85 -0.11
CA VAL A 88 -0.68 -9.65 0.13
C VAL A 88 0.70 -9.97 0.71
N ASP A 89 0.78 -10.91 1.66
CA ASP A 89 2.07 -11.30 2.24
C ASP A 89 2.91 -12.09 1.24
N TYR A 90 2.28 -12.99 0.46
CA TYR A 90 2.98 -13.70 -0.60
C TYR A 90 3.54 -12.74 -1.67
N PHE A 91 2.79 -11.70 -2.04
CA PHE A 91 3.29 -10.67 -2.96
C PHE A 91 4.46 -9.90 -2.37
N LYS A 92 4.41 -9.56 -1.08
CA LYS A 92 5.52 -8.93 -0.37
C LYS A 92 6.77 -9.81 -0.41
N ASP A 93 6.65 -11.06 0.02
CA ASP A 93 7.78 -12.00 0.08
C ASP A 93 8.34 -12.28 -1.33
N PHE A 94 7.47 -12.44 -2.32
CA PHE A 94 7.87 -12.63 -3.72
C PHE A 94 8.66 -11.44 -4.25
N ILE A 95 8.20 -10.21 -3.99
CA ILE A 95 8.88 -9.01 -4.48
C ILE A 95 10.25 -8.87 -3.81
N GLU A 96 10.31 -9.07 -2.49
CA GLU A 96 11.57 -8.99 -1.73
C GLU A 96 12.57 -10.04 -2.20
N GLU A 97 12.15 -11.30 -2.34
CA GLU A 97 13.02 -12.40 -2.74
C GLU A 97 13.49 -12.27 -4.20
N LYS A 98 12.57 -12.05 -5.14
CA LYS A 98 12.90 -12.05 -6.57
C LYS A 98 13.58 -10.75 -7.03
N PHE A 99 13.17 -9.61 -6.47
CA PHE A 99 13.63 -8.31 -6.95
C PHE A 99 14.55 -7.58 -5.97
N GLY A 100 14.66 -8.01 -4.71
CA GLY A 100 15.51 -7.35 -3.71
C GLY A 100 15.05 -5.92 -3.39
N LEU A 101 13.76 -5.64 -3.53
CA LEU A 101 13.14 -4.35 -3.20
C LEU A 101 12.43 -4.42 -1.85
N ASP A 102 12.50 -3.36 -1.06
CA ASP A 102 11.71 -3.27 0.17
C ASP A 102 10.22 -3.22 -0.17
N VAL A 103 9.37 -3.89 0.62
CA VAL A 103 7.92 -3.80 0.46
C VAL A 103 7.25 -3.27 1.71
N ILE A 104 6.44 -2.22 1.53
CA ILE A 104 5.63 -1.63 2.59
C ILE A 104 4.15 -1.88 2.31
N LEU A 105 3.45 -2.40 3.32
CA LEU A 105 2.01 -2.60 3.27
C LEU A 105 1.28 -1.29 3.58
N GLY A 106 0.46 -0.86 2.63
CA GLY A 106 -0.38 0.32 2.72
C GLY A 106 0.18 1.56 2.01
N THR A 107 -0.71 2.53 1.79
CA THR A 107 -0.40 3.88 1.31
C THR A 107 -1.07 4.90 2.23
N HIS A 108 -2.33 5.22 1.96
CA HIS A 108 -3.09 6.18 2.75
C HIS A 108 -3.67 5.58 4.03
N PRO A 109 -3.94 6.39 5.07
CA PRO A 109 -4.66 5.97 6.27
C PRO A 109 -5.98 5.25 5.97
N ILE A 110 -6.33 4.25 6.78
CA ILE A 110 -7.59 3.53 6.68
C ILE A 110 -8.75 4.48 7.04
N PRO A 111 -9.72 4.73 6.15
CA PRO A 111 -10.84 5.60 6.46
C PRO A 111 -11.68 5.05 7.63
N SER A 112 -12.28 5.96 8.41
CA SER A 112 -13.08 5.57 9.59
C SER A 112 -14.23 4.62 9.25
N SER A 113 -14.87 4.79 8.08
CA SER A 113 -15.93 3.92 7.59
C SER A 113 -15.46 2.47 7.42
N TYR A 114 -14.31 2.27 6.77
CA TYR A 114 -13.73 0.93 6.56
C TYR A 114 -13.35 0.26 7.88
N ARG A 115 -12.70 1.01 8.78
CA ARG A 115 -12.34 0.50 10.11
C ARG A 115 -13.56 0.01 10.88
N ASN A 116 -14.65 0.77 10.87
CA ASN A 116 -15.86 0.41 11.60
C ASN A 116 -16.49 -0.88 11.06
N THR A 117 -16.53 -1.05 9.75
CA THR A 117 -17.05 -2.26 9.11
C THR A 117 -16.17 -3.47 9.44
N HIS A 118 -14.85 -3.36 9.27
CA HIS A 118 -13.92 -4.46 9.58
C HIS A 118 -13.94 -4.87 11.05
N ARG A 119 -14.09 -3.90 11.97
CA ARG A 119 -14.29 -4.19 13.38
C ARG A 119 -15.57 -4.98 13.63
N ALA A 120 -16.66 -4.63 12.96
CA ALA A 120 -17.93 -5.36 13.11
C ALA A 120 -17.86 -6.78 12.53
N LEU A 121 -17.03 -6.98 11.50
CA LEU A 121 -16.81 -8.28 10.86
C LEU A 121 -15.75 -9.15 11.57
N GLY A 122 -15.05 -8.63 12.59
CA GLY A 122 -13.92 -9.34 13.21
C GLY A 122 -12.74 -9.59 12.27
N THR A 123 -12.60 -8.82 11.18
CA THR A 123 -11.61 -9.13 10.12
C THR A 123 -10.16 -9.05 10.58
N TRP A 124 -9.88 -8.18 11.56
CA TRP A 124 -8.52 -7.86 12.01
C TRP A 124 -8.26 -8.30 13.45
N GLU A 125 -8.87 -9.40 13.88
CA GLU A 125 -8.70 -9.95 15.23
C GLU A 125 -7.40 -10.75 15.39
N ASP A 126 -6.89 -11.35 14.32
CA ASP A 126 -5.63 -12.10 14.36
C ASP A 126 -4.42 -11.16 14.57
N PRO A 127 -3.42 -11.55 15.40
CA PRO A 127 -2.27 -10.69 15.72
C PRO A 127 -1.46 -10.22 14.51
N GLU A 128 -1.43 -11.00 13.43
CA GLU A 128 -0.74 -10.66 12.18
C GLU A 128 -1.23 -9.33 11.57
N TRP A 129 -2.48 -8.96 11.84
CA TRP A 129 -3.03 -7.69 11.36
C TRP A 129 -2.41 -6.47 12.03
N GLU A 130 -1.85 -6.58 13.22
CA GLU A 130 -1.15 -5.46 13.85
C GLU A 130 0.02 -5.00 12.96
N GLU A 131 0.83 -5.96 12.52
CA GLU A 131 1.98 -5.71 11.65
C GLU A 131 1.55 -5.27 10.24
N ARG A 132 0.51 -5.88 9.66
CA ARG A 132 -0.01 -5.47 8.33
C ARG A 132 -0.57 -4.05 8.32
N LEU A 133 -1.13 -3.59 9.44
CA LEU A 133 -1.86 -2.32 9.52
C LEU A 133 -1.05 -1.20 10.18
N LYS A 134 0.13 -1.48 10.77
CA LYS A 134 0.89 -0.53 11.60
C LYS A 134 1.10 0.85 10.98
N TYR A 135 1.20 0.92 9.66
CA TYR A 135 1.47 2.15 8.93
C TYR A 135 0.21 2.88 8.45
N VAL A 136 -0.93 2.22 8.42
CA VAL A 136 -2.19 2.79 7.89
C VAL A 136 -3.29 2.90 8.94
N MET A 137 -3.13 2.26 10.10
CA MET A 137 -3.99 2.41 11.27
C MET A 137 -3.58 3.64 12.09
N THR A 138 -3.81 4.84 11.53
CA THR A 138 -3.42 6.11 12.16
C THR A 138 -4.45 6.58 13.21
N ASP A 139 -4.20 7.75 13.80
CA ASP A 139 -5.10 8.40 14.75
C ASP A 139 -6.49 8.74 14.15
N VAL A 140 -7.44 9.07 15.01
CA VAL A 140 -8.83 9.34 14.59
C VAL A 140 -8.94 10.57 13.70
N GLU A 141 -8.18 11.63 13.96
CA GLU A 141 -8.25 12.88 13.19
C GLU A 141 -7.73 12.68 11.77
N THR A 142 -6.61 11.99 11.64
CA THR A 142 -6.04 11.62 10.34
C THR A 142 -6.99 10.73 9.56
N ARG A 143 -7.53 9.65 10.15
CA ARG A 143 -8.47 8.76 9.43
C ARG A 143 -9.74 9.45 8.94
N LYS A 144 -10.21 10.50 9.63
CA LYS A 144 -11.39 11.28 9.20
C LYS A 144 -11.13 12.06 7.91
N ARG A 145 -9.90 12.50 7.66
CA ARG A 145 -9.51 13.22 6.42
C ARG A 145 -9.48 12.33 5.17
N TYR A 146 -9.55 11.01 5.34
CA TYR A 146 -9.64 10.02 4.25
C TYR A 146 -11.01 9.35 4.14
N GLY A 147 -11.96 9.76 4.99
CA GLY A 147 -13.37 9.35 5.00
C GLY A 147 -14.11 9.68 3.71
#